data_AF-A0A6J4HGN5-F1
#
_entry.id   AF-A0A6J4HGN5-F1
#
_cell.length_a   1.000
_cell.length_b   1.000
_cell.length_c   1.000
_cell.angle_alpha   90.00
_cell.angle_beta   90.00
_cell.angle_gamma   90.00
#
_symmetry.space_group_name_H-M   'P 1'
#
loop_
_entity.id
_entity.type
_entity.pdbx_description
1 polymer ?
#
loop_
_entity_poly.entity_id
_entity_poly.type
_entity_poly.pdbx_seq_one_letter_code
_entity_poly.pdbx_strand_id
1 'polypeptide(L)'
;LFRSISAVHVEPAFYVETDVTFDRPAKVTVADAKLGHFIYTLDEPLQPGDSLMLNFEVRLQPRGFRNSGAAMQIVRNGSHFKSGALPVIGYQPRRELSSAEDRRKHGLPRQVTLAMVGDVAPDVAATPAATFEAIIGTAGDQVAVAPGELRRTWREAGRRYFHYGSDVPISGEEVFFSAAYAVHRERWKHVDIQVFLHPAHTKHLDRFLRSVRASLEYYSAQFGPYPYRFLQIVEQPGNFRGMGVDGSGVVTAGEGIFLLNPEGDGFDAIFEIVAHEMGHQWWGMQLKPAFAEGGGVISESLAWYSAMQLVKNVKGREALRRFMSFMREPNPWPPIRTGLPLLRAMDPWANYRKGPYAFHALSEYIGEDRVNAALRSLLEKKATSLATSLDLYRELQAVAPDSARSLLHDLFEANIIWMFDTKHATAVQTEAGSWEVTLDVEARKVATDSAGVDMELPVDEWVEIGVFAAAGPGEVLGQPLYVEKHRIRSGPQTIMVTVPHRPARGGIDPYNLLDWEEGDNIEPIKLGTGTR
;
A
#
# COMPACT_ATOMS: atom_id res chain seq x y z
N LEU A 1 12.43 -34.55 -13.43
CA LEU A 1 13.20 -34.77 -14.66
C LEU A 1 13.65 -33.40 -15.16
N PHE A 2 14.89 -33.02 -14.87
CA PHE A 2 15.43 -31.77 -15.41
C PHE A 2 15.73 -31.98 -16.90
N ARG A 3 15.12 -31.16 -17.76
CA ARG A 3 15.32 -31.22 -19.21
C ARG A 3 16.44 -30.28 -19.59
N SER A 4 17.25 -30.68 -20.57
CA SER A 4 18.23 -29.77 -21.18
C SER A 4 17.52 -28.62 -21.90
N ILE A 5 18.10 -27.41 -21.85
CA ILE A 5 17.60 -26.23 -22.56
C ILE A 5 18.35 -26.13 -23.88
N SER A 6 17.67 -26.46 -24.99
CA SER A 6 18.23 -26.36 -26.35
C SER A 6 17.90 -25.05 -27.07
N ALA A 7 16.97 -24.26 -26.54
CA ALA A 7 16.58 -22.97 -27.10
C ALA A 7 16.29 -21.95 -26.00
N VAL A 8 16.71 -20.71 -26.23
CA VAL A 8 16.50 -19.57 -25.33
C VAL A 8 15.54 -18.61 -26.01
N HIS A 9 14.40 -18.37 -25.38
CA HIS A 9 13.45 -17.35 -25.80
C HIS A 9 13.87 -16.02 -25.20
N VAL A 10 13.99 -14.99 -26.02
CA VAL A 10 14.40 -13.65 -25.58
C VAL A 10 13.39 -12.63 -26.09
N GLU A 11 12.95 -11.77 -25.17
CA GLU A 11 11.91 -10.80 -25.40
C GLU A 11 12.41 -9.41 -24.99
N PRO A 12 12.93 -8.61 -25.95
CA PRO A 12 13.28 -7.22 -25.72
C PRO A 12 12.07 -6.35 -25.39
N ALA A 13 12.30 -5.26 -24.66
CA ALA A 13 11.26 -4.29 -24.40
C ALA A 13 10.89 -3.52 -25.68
N PHE A 14 9.59 -3.32 -25.93
CA PHE A 14 9.09 -2.74 -27.18
C PHE A 14 9.52 -1.28 -27.47
N TYR A 15 10.05 -0.59 -26.47
CA TYR A 15 10.40 0.83 -26.55
C TYR A 15 11.91 1.08 -26.62
N VAL A 16 12.71 0.04 -26.74
CA VAL A 16 14.17 0.10 -26.90
C VAL A 16 14.62 -0.77 -28.07
N GLU A 17 15.79 -0.47 -28.61
CA GLU A 17 16.51 -1.39 -29.50
C GLU A 17 17.41 -2.27 -28.64
N THR A 18 17.47 -3.57 -28.93
CA THR A 18 18.31 -4.52 -28.17
C THR A 18 19.04 -5.44 -29.10
N ASP A 19 20.38 -5.40 -29.02
CA ASP A 19 21.26 -6.39 -29.63
C ASP A 19 21.62 -7.45 -28.60
N VAL A 20 21.63 -8.72 -28.99
CA VAL A 20 21.87 -9.86 -28.09
C VAL A 20 22.91 -10.80 -28.69
N THR A 21 23.85 -11.25 -27.88
CA THR A 21 24.86 -12.25 -28.24
C THR A 21 25.08 -13.24 -27.09
N PHE A 22 25.56 -14.43 -27.43
CA PHE A 22 25.86 -15.50 -26.48
C PHE A 22 27.37 -15.73 -26.46
N ASP A 23 27.91 -16.19 -25.33
CA ASP A 23 29.31 -16.64 -25.20
C ASP A 23 29.63 -17.93 -25.96
N ARG A 24 28.65 -18.50 -26.66
CA ARG A 24 28.73 -19.74 -27.42
C ARG A 24 27.89 -19.66 -28.69
N PRO A 25 28.11 -20.56 -29.66
CA PRO A 25 27.31 -20.59 -30.88
C PRO A 25 25.81 -20.79 -30.60
N ALA A 26 25.01 -19.87 -31.13
CA ALA A 26 23.56 -19.93 -31.10
C ALA A 26 23.01 -19.39 -32.43
N LYS A 27 21.91 -19.96 -32.92
CA LYS A 27 21.26 -19.58 -34.18
C LYS A 27 19.86 -19.07 -33.91
N VAL A 28 19.53 -17.92 -34.48
CA VAL A 28 18.17 -17.39 -34.44
C VAL A 28 17.27 -18.28 -35.30
N THR A 29 16.33 -18.97 -34.68
CA THR A 29 15.36 -19.84 -35.37
C THR A 29 13.98 -19.21 -35.50
N VAL A 30 13.64 -18.26 -34.62
CA VAL A 30 12.48 -17.37 -34.77
C VAL A 30 12.94 -15.93 -34.54
N ALA A 31 12.56 -15.05 -35.46
CA ALA A 31 12.80 -13.61 -35.39
C ALA A 31 11.48 -12.87 -35.69
N ASP A 32 10.63 -12.72 -34.69
CA ASP A 32 9.44 -11.88 -34.81
C ASP A 32 9.78 -10.47 -34.32
N ALA A 33 10.33 -9.65 -35.22
CA ALA A 33 10.69 -8.27 -34.93
C ALA A 33 9.47 -7.39 -34.62
N LYS A 34 8.27 -7.77 -35.08
CA LYS A 34 7.03 -7.00 -34.84
C LYS A 34 6.53 -7.21 -33.41
N LEU A 35 6.53 -8.45 -32.95
CA LEU A 35 6.15 -8.79 -31.58
C LEU A 35 7.32 -8.77 -30.61
N GLY A 36 8.55 -8.51 -31.07
CA GLY A 36 9.77 -8.52 -30.24
C GLY A 36 9.96 -9.87 -29.55
N HIS A 37 9.83 -10.96 -30.30
CA HIS A 37 10.01 -12.33 -29.79
C HIS A 37 11.06 -13.05 -30.64
N PHE A 38 12.12 -13.50 -29.98
CA PHE A 38 13.24 -14.17 -30.63
C PHE A 38 13.51 -15.51 -29.97
N ILE A 39 13.77 -16.54 -30.77
CA ILE A 39 14.19 -17.85 -30.28
C ILE A 39 15.59 -18.12 -30.81
N TYR A 40 16.52 -18.36 -29.90
CA TYR A 40 17.90 -18.73 -30.18
C TYR A 40 18.09 -20.20 -29.86
N THR A 41 18.31 -21.04 -30.87
CA THR A 41 18.68 -22.43 -30.67
C THR A 41 20.17 -22.51 -30.40
N LEU A 42 20.53 -23.12 -29.26
CA LEU A 42 21.92 -23.36 -28.87
C LEU A 42 22.46 -24.55 -29.66
N ASP A 43 23.66 -24.44 -30.22
CA ASP A 43 24.30 -25.59 -30.87
C ASP A 43 24.62 -26.69 -29.83
N GLU A 44 24.96 -26.29 -28.59
CA GLU A 44 25.11 -27.17 -27.43
C GLU A 44 24.04 -26.84 -26.37
N PRO A 45 23.09 -27.76 -26.09
CA PRO A 45 22.06 -27.55 -25.08
C PRO A 45 22.64 -27.44 -23.67
N LEU A 46 22.12 -26.50 -22.85
CA LEU A 46 22.45 -26.41 -21.44
C LEU A 46 21.91 -27.61 -20.68
N GLN A 47 22.77 -28.31 -19.95
CA GLN A 47 22.37 -29.35 -19.01
C GLN A 47 21.87 -28.73 -17.70
N PRO A 48 21.13 -29.49 -16.87
CA PRO A 48 20.72 -29.03 -15.55
C PRO A 48 21.93 -28.65 -14.70
N GLY A 49 21.97 -27.39 -14.25
CA GLY A 49 23.09 -26.83 -13.48
C GLY A 49 24.13 -26.07 -14.31
N ASP A 50 24.04 -26.10 -15.64
CA ASP A 50 24.92 -25.32 -16.52
C ASP A 50 24.51 -23.83 -16.56
N SER A 51 25.47 -23.00 -16.98
CA SER A 51 25.28 -21.58 -17.23
C SER A 51 25.83 -21.19 -18.61
N LEU A 52 25.27 -20.12 -19.18
CA LEU A 52 25.84 -19.37 -20.31
C LEU A 52 25.80 -17.88 -20.03
N MET A 53 26.65 -17.12 -20.71
CA MET A 53 26.64 -15.67 -20.64
C MET A 53 25.89 -15.08 -21.85
N LEU A 54 24.84 -14.32 -21.54
CA LEU A 54 24.08 -13.51 -22.49
C LEU A 54 24.60 -12.07 -22.40
N ASN A 55 25.20 -11.57 -23.48
CA ASN A 55 25.61 -10.18 -23.59
C ASN A 55 24.55 -9.43 -24.39
N PHE A 56 24.22 -8.21 -23.98
CA PHE A 56 23.28 -7.38 -24.71
C PHE A 56 23.65 -5.90 -24.67
N GLU A 57 23.22 -5.18 -25.70
CA GLU A 57 23.29 -3.72 -25.76
C GLU A 57 21.87 -3.19 -25.94
N VAL A 58 21.43 -2.34 -25.01
CA VAL A 58 20.12 -1.67 -25.07
C VAL A 58 20.33 -0.21 -25.46
N ARG A 59 19.67 0.24 -26.52
CA ARG A 59 19.69 1.63 -26.97
C ARG A 59 18.28 2.23 -26.86
N LEU A 60 18.17 3.33 -26.13
CA LEU A 60 16.95 4.14 -26.03
C LEU A 60 17.21 5.50 -26.68
N GLN A 61 16.41 5.82 -27.70
CA GLN A 61 16.44 7.13 -28.36
C GLN A 61 15.05 7.78 -28.30
N PRO A 62 14.77 8.62 -27.28
CA PRO A 62 13.52 9.35 -27.21
C PRO A 62 13.37 10.27 -28.43
N ARG A 63 12.25 10.16 -29.15
CA ARG A 63 11.92 11.04 -30.28
C ARG A 63 10.67 11.84 -29.96
N GLY A 64 10.84 13.14 -29.73
CA GLY A 64 9.75 14.06 -29.40
C GLY A 64 9.05 13.73 -28.08
N PHE A 65 7.77 14.05 -28.02
CA PHE A 65 6.89 13.76 -26.88
C PHE A 65 5.61 13.08 -27.39
N ARG A 66 4.98 12.30 -26.52
CA ARG A 66 3.66 11.69 -26.79
C ARG A 66 2.57 12.58 -26.20
N ASN A 67 1.30 12.30 -26.50
CA ASN A 67 0.17 12.94 -25.80
C ASN A 67 0.24 12.71 -24.27
N SER A 68 0.92 11.66 -23.82
CA SER A 68 1.19 11.36 -22.42
C SER A 68 2.38 12.14 -21.83
N GLY A 69 2.97 13.10 -22.57
CA GLY A 69 4.13 13.88 -22.15
C GLY A 69 5.47 13.38 -22.69
N ALA A 70 6.55 14.01 -22.19
CA ALA A 70 7.92 13.64 -22.51
C ALA A 70 8.37 12.41 -21.72
N ALA A 71 9.24 11.60 -22.31
CA ALA A 71 9.91 10.50 -21.64
C ALA A 71 10.83 11.04 -20.52
N MET A 72 10.67 10.52 -19.30
CA MET A 72 11.42 11.00 -18.12
C MET A 72 12.58 10.07 -17.74
N GLN A 73 12.75 8.92 -18.41
CA GLN A 73 13.80 7.94 -18.11
C GLN A 73 15.20 8.52 -18.27
N ILE A 74 15.40 9.43 -19.22
CA ILE A 74 16.68 10.09 -19.48
C ILE A 74 16.42 11.58 -19.65
N VAL A 75 16.90 12.37 -18.68
CA VAL A 75 16.87 13.82 -18.66
C VAL A 75 18.29 14.37 -18.50
N ARG A 76 18.49 15.68 -18.68
CA ARG A 76 19.83 16.30 -18.65
C ARG A 76 20.63 15.98 -17.38
N ASN A 77 19.97 15.96 -16.22
CA ASN A 77 20.59 15.68 -14.92
C ASN A 77 20.06 14.37 -14.30
N GLY A 78 19.77 13.35 -15.11
CA GLY A 78 19.17 12.15 -14.54
C GLY A 78 18.94 11.04 -15.55
N SER A 79 19.28 9.82 -15.17
CA SER A 79 18.82 8.61 -15.83
C SER A 79 18.18 7.69 -14.79
N HIS A 80 17.02 7.12 -15.10
CA HIS A 80 16.42 6.06 -14.32
C HIS A 80 15.77 5.02 -15.24
N PHE A 81 15.98 3.74 -14.94
CA PHE A 81 15.33 2.64 -15.64
C PHE A 81 15.26 1.39 -14.77
N LYS A 82 14.40 0.47 -15.17
CA LYS A 82 14.08 -0.77 -14.46
C LYS A 82 14.44 -1.97 -15.33
N SER A 83 14.43 -3.18 -14.78
CA SER A 83 14.70 -4.40 -15.55
C SER A 83 13.75 -4.63 -16.73
N GLY A 84 12.57 -4.00 -16.72
CA GLY A 84 11.68 -3.97 -17.89
C GLY A 84 12.24 -3.23 -19.12
N ALA A 85 13.41 -2.61 -19.06
CA ALA A 85 14.15 -2.10 -20.21
C ALA A 85 15.19 -3.10 -20.76
N LEU A 86 15.48 -4.16 -20.01
CA LEU A 86 16.44 -5.21 -20.34
C LEU A 86 15.71 -6.36 -21.08
N PRO A 87 16.43 -7.18 -21.88
CA PRO A 87 15.83 -8.36 -22.49
C PRO A 87 15.39 -9.37 -21.43
N VAL A 88 14.16 -9.86 -21.53
CA VAL A 88 13.62 -10.87 -20.61
C VAL A 88 13.71 -12.26 -21.25
N ILE A 89 14.11 -13.26 -20.45
CA ILE A 89 14.21 -14.65 -20.89
C ILE A 89 12.89 -15.38 -20.63
N GLY A 90 12.43 -16.16 -21.61
CA GLY A 90 11.25 -17.01 -21.49
C GLY A 90 9.94 -16.32 -21.87
N TYR A 91 8.86 -17.10 -21.79
CA TYR A 91 7.51 -16.65 -22.15
C TYR A 91 7.01 -15.55 -21.20
N GLN A 92 6.42 -14.49 -21.76
CA GLN A 92 5.88 -13.37 -20.99
C GLN A 92 4.34 -13.33 -21.05
N PRO A 93 3.62 -13.87 -20.05
CA PRO A 93 2.15 -13.88 -20.04
C PRO A 93 1.52 -12.48 -20.15
N ARG A 94 2.23 -11.45 -19.67
CA ARG A 94 1.78 -10.04 -19.74
C ARG A 94 1.73 -9.47 -21.17
N ARG A 95 2.33 -10.15 -22.15
CA ARG A 95 2.28 -9.77 -23.57
C ARG A 95 1.14 -10.45 -24.33
N GLU A 96 0.37 -11.32 -23.67
CA GLU A 96 -0.83 -11.89 -24.28
C GLU A 96 -1.88 -10.82 -24.58
N LEU A 97 -2.69 -11.06 -25.62
CA LEU A 97 -3.90 -10.28 -25.86
C LEU A 97 -4.83 -10.43 -24.65
N SER A 98 -5.15 -9.33 -23.96
CA SER A 98 -5.98 -9.34 -22.76
C SER A 98 -7.46 -9.01 -23.02
N SER A 99 -7.75 -8.21 -24.05
CA SER A 99 -9.12 -7.82 -24.40
C SER A 99 -9.95 -9.04 -24.81
N ALA A 100 -11.14 -9.17 -24.24
CA ALA A 100 -12.09 -10.21 -24.63
C ALA A 100 -12.48 -10.11 -26.11
N GLU A 101 -12.53 -8.90 -26.68
CA GLU A 101 -12.82 -8.68 -28.09
C GLU A 101 -11.68 -9.20 -28.97
N ASP A 102 -10.44 -8.78 -28.71
CA ASP A 102 -9.29 -9.21 -29.50
C ASP A 102 -9.09 -10.73 -29.40
N ARG A 103 -9.21 -11.30 -28.19
CA ARG A 103 -9.10 -12.74 -28.01
C ARG A 103 -10.17 -13.51 -28.80
N ARG A 104 -11.44 -13.05 -28.80
CA ARG A 104 -12.49 -13.64 -29.65
C ARG A 104 -12.17 -13.54 -31.14
N LYS A 105 -11.71 -12.37 -31.59
CA LYS A 105 -11.29 -12.13 -32.98
C LYS A 105 -10.20 -13.10 -33.43
N HIS A 106 -9.33 -13.50 -32.51
CA HIS A 106 -8.23 -14.45 -32.74
C HIS A 106 -8.57 -15.90 -32.34
N GLY A 107 -9.82 -16.23 -31.98
CA GLY A 107 -10.23 -17.58 -31.60
C GLY A 107 -9.59 -18.09 -30.29
N LEU A 108 -9.09 -17.19 -29.46
CA LEU A 108 -8.42 -17.51 -28.20
C LEU A 108 -9.42 -17.65 -27.05
N PRO A 109 -9.20 -18.58 -26.10
CA PRO A 109 -10.01 -18.69 -24.88
C PRO A 109 -10.02 -17.38 -24.10
N ARG A 110 -11.09 -17.08 -23.35
CA ARG A 110 -11.14 -15.91 -22.46
C ARG A 110 -9.95 -15.94 -21.49
N GLN A 111 -9.23 -14.83 -21.39
CA GLN A 111 -8.20 -14.70 -20.36
C GLN A 111 -8.85 -14.45 -19.02
N VAL A 112 -8.50 -15.24 -18.01
CA VAL A 112 -8.79 -14.93 -16.61
C VAL A 112 -7.74 -13.92 -16.17
N THR A 113 -8.14 -12.66 -16.00
CA THR A 113 -7.20 -11.57 -15.67
C THR A 113 -6.65 -11.68 -14.25
N LEU A 114 -7.48 -12.16 -13.31
CA LEU A 114 -7.15 -12.44 -11.92
C LEU A 114 -7.84 -13.74 -11.52
N ALA A 115 -7.12 -14.65 -10.87
CA ALA A 115 -7.72 -15.87 -10.33
C ALA A 115 -8.70 -15.53 -9.19
N MET A 116 -9.72 -16.36 -9.00
CA MET A 116 -10.56 -16.26 -7.80
C MET A 116 -9.72 -16.60 -6.58
N VAL A 117 -10.02 -15.96 -5.44
CA VAL A 117 -9.23 -16.16 -4.21
C VAL A 117 -9.18 -17.63 -3.76
N GLY A 118 -10.25 -18.39 -3.98
CA GLY A 118 -10.34 -19.82 -3.63
C GLY A 118 -9.60 -20.77 -4.59
N ASP A 119 -9.20 -20.29 -5.77
CA ASP A 119 -8.52 -21.11 -6.79
C ASP A 119 -6.99 -21.11 -6.60
N VAL A 120 -6.47 -20.27 -5.72
CA VAL A 120 -5.03 -20.22 -5.40
C VAL A 120 -4.70 -21.35 -4.43
N ALA A 121 -3.86 -22.29 -4.87
CA ALA A 121 -3.41 -23.37 -3.99
C ALA A 121 -2.63 -22.80 -2.78
N PRO A 122 -2.85 -23.30 -1.54
CA PRO A 122 -2.26 -22.71 -0.33
C PRO A 122 -0.72 -22.71 -0.29
N ASP A 123 -0.09 -23.59 -1.05
CA ASP A 123 1.34 -23.90 -1.09
C ASP A 123 2.04 -23.39 -2.35
N VAL A 124 1.39 -22.55 -3.16
CA VAL A 124 2.05 -21.89 -4.30
C VAL A 124 3.25 -21.12 -3.78
N ALA A 125 4.45 -21.58 -4.15
CA ALA A 125 5.69 -20.96 -3.75
C ALA A 125 5.75 -19.51 -4.27
N ALA A 126 6.19 -18.60 -3.41
CA ALA A 126 6.56 -17.27 -3.86
C ALA A 126 7.82 -17.36 -4.73
N THR A 127 7.98 -16.44 -5.69
CA THR A 127 9.24 -16.30 -6.42
C THR A 127 10.38 -16.15 -5.42
N PRO A 128 11.40 -17.03 -5.43
CA PRO A 128 12.50 -16.95 -4.49
C PRO A 128 13.22 -15.61 -4.62
N ALA A 129 13.49 -14.97 -3.49
CA ALA A 129 14.40 -13.84 -3.43
C ALA A 129 15.81 -14.27 -3.85
N ALA A 130 16.59 -13.35 -4.42
CA ALA A 130 17.95 -13.61 -4.88
C ALA A 130 18.93 -12.58 -4.32
N THR A 131 20.20 -12.96 -4.17
CA THR A 131 21.27 -11.99 -3.92
C THR A 131 21.50 -11.16 -5.18
N PHE A 132 21.78 -9.87 -5.01
CA PHE A 132 21.98 -8.93 -6.10
C PHE A 132 23.40 -8.37 -6.05
N GLU A 133 24.01 -8.16 -7.22
CA GLU A 133 25.30 -7.49 -7.38
C GLU A 133 25.30 -6.68 -8.67
N ALA A 134 25.74 -5.42 -8.59
CA ALA A 134 25.84 -4.55 -9.76
C ALA A 134 27.05 -3.62 -9.66
N ILE A 135 27.73 -3.45 -10.80
CA ILE A 135 28.74 -2.42 -11.01
C ILE A 135 28.21 -1.43 -12.04
N ILE A 136 28.08 -0.17 -11.64
CA ILE A 136 27.48 0.87 -12.47
C ILE A 136 28.48 1.99 -12.69
N GLY A 137 28.81 2.25 -13.95
CA GLY A 137 29.63 3.39 -14.36
C GLY A 137 28.75 4.52 -14.91
N THR A 138 28.94 5.74 -14.41
CA THR A 138 28.21 6.93 -14.86
C THR A 138 29.13 8.14 -15.09
N ALA A 139 28.57 9.28 -15.50
CA ALA A 139 29.27 10.55 -15.64
C ALA A 139 30.02 10.92 -14.35
N GLY A 140 31.17 11.57 -14.50
CA GLY A 140 32.08 11.85 -13.38
C GLY A 140 31.49 12.72 -12.26
N ASP A 141 30.47 13.51 -12.54
CA ASP A 141 29.79 14.41 -11.60
C ASP A 141 28.49 13.81 -11.02
N GLN A 142 28.08 12.63 -11.46
CA GLN A 142 26.86 11.97 -11.00
C GLN A 142 27.12 10.89 -9.94
N VAL A 143 26.06 10.50 -9.25
CA VAL A 143 25.99 9.37 -8.33
C VAL A 143 25.05 8.34 -8.93
N ALA A 144 25.55 7.12 -9.17
CA ALA A 144 24.71 6.00 -9.58
C ALA A 144 24.19 5.24 -8.36
N VAL A 145 22.96 4.74 -8.44
CA VAL A 145 22.30 3.98 -7.37
C VAL A 145 21.68 2.70 -7.95
N ALA A 146 21.82 1.61 -7.20
CA ALA A 146 21.12 0.35 -7.41
C ALA A 146 20.84 -0.33 -6.05
N PRO A 147 19.95 -1.33 -6.02
CA PRO A 147 19.65 -2.09 -4.81
C PRO A 147 20.91 -2.63 -4.13
N GLY A 148 20.92 -2.65 -2.80
CA GLY A 148 22.00 -3.24 -2.01
C GLY A 148 22.86 -2.24 -1.25
N GLU A 149 23.86 -2.79 -0.57
CA GLU A 149 24.87 -2.02 0.16
C GLU A 149 25.95 -1.53 -0.80
N LEU A 150 26.31 -0.25 -0.69
CA LEU A 150 27.42 0.31 -1.47
C LEU A 150 28.75 -0.24 -0.94
N ARG A 151 29.39 -1.11 -1.70
CA ARG A 151 30.67 -1.74 -1.35
C ARG A 151 31.86 -0.88 -1.69
N ARG A 152 31.86 -0.28 -2.87
CA ARG A 152 33.01 0.48 -3.39
C ARG A 152 32.59 1.56 -4.36
N THR A 153 33.35 2.65 -4.40
CA THR A 153 33.32 3.64 -5.49
C THR A 153 34.72 3.91 -6.02
N TRP A 154 34.85 4.19 -7.31
CA TRP A 154 36.11 4.61 -7.93
C TRP A 154 35.86 5.51 -9.15
N ARG A 155 36.93 6.10 -9.69
CA ARG A 155 36.91 6.89 -10.92
C ARG A 155 37.90 6.31 -11.91
N GLU A 156 37.50 6.22 -13.16
CA GLU A 156 38.33 5.68 -14.24
C GLU A 156 37.86 6.26 -15.57
N ALA A 157 38.80 6.66 -16.43
CA ALA A 157 38.51 7.21 -17.77
C ALA A 157 37.43 8.31 -17.78
N GLY A 158 37.46 9.22 -16.81
CA GLY A 158 36.48 10.33 -16.69
C GLY A 158 35.09 9.93 -16.18
N ARG A 159 34.86 8.65 -15.89
CA ARG A 159 33.61 8.11 -15.32
C ARG A 159 33.76 7.85 -13.83
N ARG A 160 32.62 7.77 -13.13
CA ARG A 160 32.54 7.35 -11.73
C ARG A 160 31.79 6.03 -11.66
N TYR A 161 32.32 5.08 -10.89
CA TYR A 161 31.80 3.73 -10.76
C TYR A 161 31.35 3.44 -9.32
N PHE A 162 30.30 2.62 -9.21
CA PHE A 162 29.67 2.22 -7.97
C PHE A 162 29.43 0.72 -7.98
N HIS A 163 29.86 0.02 -6.93
CA HIS A 163 29.64 -1.40 -6.73
C HIS A 163 28.64 -1.60 -5.60
N TYR A 164 27.46 -2.10 -5.94
CA TYR A 164 26.39 -2.44 -5.00
C TYR A 164 26.27 -3.95 -4.87
N GLY A 165 25.97 -4.43 -3.67
CA GLY A 165 25.68 -5.85 -3.46
C GLY A 165 24.83 -6.11 -2.22
N SER A 166 24.04 -7.17 -2.23
CA SER A 166 23.21 -7.59 -1.10
C SER A 166 23.67 -8.94 -0.54
N ASP A 167 23.98 -8.98 0.75
CA ASP A 167 24.34 -10.22 1.47
C ASP A 167 23.11 -11.08 1.82
N VAL A 168 21.92 -10.49 1.77
CA VAL A 168 20.64 -11.17 2.00
C VAL A 168 19.85 -11.23 0.69
N PRO A 169 19.02 -12.25 0.48
CA PRO A 169 18.12 -12.29 -0.66
C PRO A 169 17.19 -11.08 -0.68
N ILE A 170 17.07 -10.43 -1.84
CA ILE A 170 16.16 -9.33 -2.10
C ILE A 170 15.15 -9.73 -3.19
N SER A 171 14.02 -9.02 -3.22
CA SER A 171 12.95 -9.19 -4.21
C SER A 171 12.54 -7.83 -4.77
N GLY A 172 11.82 -7.84 -5.88
CA GLY A 172 11.34 -6.63 -6.55
C GLY A 172 11.98 -6.48 -7.93
N GLU A 173 11.85 -5.28 -8.49
CA GLU A 173 12.46 -4.93 -9.77
C GLU A 173 13.91 -4.49 -9.57
N GLU A 174 14.79 -4.88 -10.49
CA GLU A 174 16.11 -4.28 -10.56
C GLU A 174 15.99 -2.86 -11.11
N VAL A 175 16.43 -1.88 -10.31
CA VAL A 175 16.31 -0.46 -10.64
C VAL A 175 17.67 0.21 -10.63
N PHE A 176 17.85 1.13 -11.56
CA PHE A 176 19.11 1.84 -11.77
C PHE A 176 18.83 3.32 -11.89
N PHE A 177 19.56 4.11 -11.11
CA PHE A 177 19.47 5.57 -11.12
C PHE A 177 20.84 6.19 -11.31
N SER A 178 20.88 7.39 -11.89
CA SER A 178 22.07 8.22 -11.94
C SER A 178 21.70 9.68 -12.08
N ALA A 179 22.13 10.52 -11.14
CA ALA A 179 21.93 11.97 -11.19
C ALA A 179 22.98 12.71 -10.37
N ALA A 180 23.05 14.03 -10.46
CA ALA A 180 23.81 14.86 -9.51
C ALA A 180 23.08 14.96 -8.17
N TYR A 181 22.97 13.85 -7.44
CA TYR A 181 22.27 13.77 -6.15
C TYR A 181 23.04 14.46 -5.02
N ALA A 182 22.31 15.18 -4.17
CA ALA A 182 22.68 15.35 -2.76
C ALA A 182 22.32 14.05 -2.02
N VAL A 183 23.28 13.51 -1.27
CA VAL A 183 23.11 12.24 -0.55
C VAL A 183 23.08 12.52 0.95
N HIS A 184 21.96 12.19 1.58
CA HIS A 184 21.82 12.23 3.02
C HIS A 184 21.87 10.81 3.57
N ARG A 185 22.60 10.62 4.67
CA ARG A 185 22.76 9.32 5.30
C ARG A 185 22.49 9.40 6.79
N GLU A 186 21.75 8.42 7.29
CA GLU A 186 21.55 8.19 8.71
C GLU A 186 21.59 6.70 9.01
N ARG A 187 21.74 6.34 10.28
CA ARG A 187 21.73 4.95 10.70
C ARG A 187 20.64 4.71 11.72
N TRP A 188 19.85 3.67 11.49
CA TRP A 188 18.90 3.14 12.48
C TRP A 188 19.28 1.68 12.78
N LYS A 189 19.78 1.42 14.00
CA LYS A 189 20.31 0.10 14.40
C LYS A 189 21.36 -0.42 13.38
N HIS A 190 21.06 -1.51 12.68
CA HIS A 190 21.92 -2.10 11.64
C HIS A 190 21.64 -1.60 10.22
N VAL A 191 20.66 -0.72 10.03
CA VAL A 191 20.20 -0.24 8.72
C VAL A 191 20.87 1.09 8.37
N ASP A 192 21.54 1.14 7.22
CA ASP A 192 22.05 2.35 6.58
C ASP A 192 20.95 2.98 5.72
N ILE A 193 20.42 4.12 6.17
CA ILE A 193 19.35 4.85 5.50
C ILE A 193 20.00 5.90 4.60
N GLN A 194 19.70 5.86 3.30
CA GLN A 194 20.25 6.77 2.31
C GLN A 194 19.11 7.45 1.55
N VAL A 195 19.11 8.79 1.51
CA VAL A 195 18.16 9.58 0.72
C VAL A 195 18.95 10.31 -0.37
N PHE A 196 18.65 9.98 -1.62
CA PHE A 196 19.25 10.54 -2.82
C PHE A 196 18.25 11.51 -3.43
N LEU A 197 18.54 12.81 -3.35
CA LEU A 197 17.62 13.86 -3.75
C LEU A 197 18.31 14.95 -4.57
N HIS A 198 17.54 15.66 -5.38
CA HIS A 198 18.06 16.80 -6.13
C HIS A 198 18.53 17.89 -5.15
N PRO A 199 19.72 18.50 -5.30
CA PRO A 199 20.30 19.39 -4.27
C PRO A 199 19.42 20.56 -3.79
N ALA A 200 18.44 20.98 -4.60
CA ALA A 200 17.46 22.02 -4.25
C ALA A 200 16.23 21.52 -3.46
N HIS A 201 16.05 20.21 -3.29
CA HIS A 201 14.84 19.57 -2.76
C HIS A 201 14.97 19.13 -1.29
N THR A 202 15.82 19.79 -0.52
CA THR A 202 16.12 19.43 0.88
C THR A 202 15.06 19.89 1.89
N LYS A 203 14.11 20.76 1.49
CA LYS A 203 13.12 21.40 2.38
C LYS A 203 12.37 20.41 3.28
N HIS A 204 12.03 19.23 2.77
CA HIS A 204 11.21 18.23 3.49
C HIS A 204 12.01 17.05 4.05
N LEU A 205 13.33 17.05 3.93
CA LEU A 205 14.18 15.92 4.29
C LEU A 205 13.95 15.44 5.74
N ASP A 206 13.93 16.35 6.71
CA ASP A 206 13.73 15.98 8.12
C ASP A 206 12.37 15.33 8.36
N ARG A 207 11.34 15.74 7.62
CA ARG A 207 9.98 15.19 7.71
C ARG A 207 9.94 13.77 7.15
N PHE A 208 10.59 13.54 6.01
CA PHE A 208 10.82 12.22 5.44
C PHE A 208 11.53 11.29 6.42
N LEU A 209 12.69 11.70 6.91
CA LEU A 209 13.51 10.89 7.81
C LEU A 209 12.81 10.61 9.15
N ARG A 210 12.00 11.54 9.67
CA ARG A 210 11.14 11.28 10.84
C ARG A 210 10.16 10.15 10.58
N SER A 211 9.47 10.15 9.44
CA SER A 211 8.53 9.08 9.09
C SER A 211 9.26 7.74 8.92
N VAL A 212 10.38 7.72 8.19
CA VAL A 212 11.20 6.51 8.01
C VAL A 212 11.62 5.89 9.35
N ARG A 213 12.16 6.70 10.28
CA ARG A 213 12.56 6.21 11.61
C ARG A 213 11.38 5.67 12.40
N ALA A 214 10.25 6.38 12.39
CA ALA A 214 9.05 5.97 13.10
C ALA A 214 8.48 4.67 12.52
N SER A 215 8.43 4.52 11.20
CA SER A 215 8.03 3.30 10.51
C SER A 215 8.94 2.13 10.82
N LEU A 216 10.26 2.30 10.74
CA LEU A 216 11.21 1.25 11.07
C LEU A 216 11.05 0.78 12.52
N GLU A 217 10.86 1.69 13.48
CA GLU A 217 10.66 1.34 14.89
C GLU A 217 9.34 0.61 15.12
N TYR A 218 8.22 1.20 14.70
CA TYR A 218 6.89 0.67 14.96
C TYR A 218 6.62 -0.61 14.16
N TYR A 219 6.88 -0.64 12.84
CA TYR A 219 6.62 -1.83 12.03
C TYR A 219 7.52 -3.00 12.42
N SER A 220 8.78 -2.75 12.80
CA SER A 220 9.64 -3.82 13.30
C SER A 220 9.14 -4.42 14.61
N ALA A 221 8.60 -3.58 15.50
CA ALA A 221 8.02 -4.02 16.77
C ALA A 221 6.71 -4.80 16.58
N GLN A 222 5.87 -4.38 15.62
CA GLN A 222 4.54 -4.96 15.42
C GLN A 222 4.55 -6.20 14.53
N PHE A 223 5.35 -6.22 13.46
CA PHE A 223 5.23 -7.22 12.39
C PHE A 223 6.46 -8.10 12.21
N GLY A 224 7.56 -7.81 12.92
CA GLY A 224 8.82 -8.55 12.82
C GLY A 224 9.95 -7.72 12.22
N PRO A 225 11.21 -8.17 12.37
CA PRO A 225 12.39 -7.35 12.09
C PRO A 225 12.51 -6.96 10.61
N TYR A 226 12.99 -5.73 10.36
CA TYR A 226 13.42 -5.33 9.02
C TYR A 226 14.68 -6.13 8.59
N PRO A 227 14.62 -6.93 7.52
CA PRO A 227 15.64 -7.94 7.23
C PRO A 227 16.88 -7.38 6.51
N TYR A 228 16.79 -6.19 5.91
CA TYR A 228 17.86 -5.62 5.09
C TYR A 228 18.78 -4.70 5.90
N ARG A 229 20.03 -4.54 5.44
CA ARG A 229 21.03 -3.63 6.05
C ARG A 229 21.04 -2.24 5.42
N PHE A 230 20.25 -2.03 4.37
CA PHE A 230 20.15 -0.77 3.65
C PHE A 230 18.68 -0.40 3.49
N LEU A 231 18.42 0.90 3.42
CA LEU A 231 17.17 1.47 2.94
C LEU A 231 17.52 2.69 2.08
N GLN A 232 17.17 2.64 0.80
CA GLN A 232 17.43 3.69 -0.17
C GLN A 232 16.13 4.36 -0.56
N ILE A 233 16.07 5.68 -0.41
CA ILE A 233 15.01 6.52 -0.96
C ILE A 233 15.61 7.33 -2.09
N VAL A 234 15.13 7.13 -3.31
CA VAL A 234 15.72 7.73 -4.50
C VAL A 234 14.70 8.65 -5.18
N GLU A 235 15.05 9.92 -5.31
CA GLU A 235 14.28 10.87 -6.09
C GLU A 235 14.48 10.60 -7.59
N GLN A 236 13.37 10.60 -8.33
CA GLN A 236 13.37 10.54 -9.79
C GLN A 236 12.62 11.73 -10.41
N PRO A 237 13.03 12.19 -11.60
CA PRO A 237 12.36 13.30 -12.29
C PRO A 237 10.96 12.89 -12.75
N GLY A 238 9.99 13.81 -12.67
CA GLY A 238 8.60 13.53 -13.06
C GLY A 238 7.56 14.36 -12.31
N ASN A 239 6.46 14.68 -12.98
CA ASN A 239 5.34 15.39 -12.37
C ASN A 239 4.51 14.54 -11.37
N PHE A 240 4.91 13.28 -11.15
CA PHE A 240 4.26 12.40 -10.20
C PHE A 240 4.59 12.85 -8.76
N ARG A 241 3.54 13.03 -7.94
CA ARG A 241 3.65 13.47 -6.55
C ARG A 241 3.64 12.32 -5.54
N GLY A 242 3.68 11.08 -6.03
CA GLY A 242 3.66 9.88 -5.19
C GLY A 242 5.03 9.25 -5.05
N MET A 243 5.03 8.14 -4.33
CA MET A 243 6.16 7.26 -4.13
C MET A 243 5.78 5.85 -4.57
N GLY A 244 6.75 4.94 -4.58
CA GLY A 244 6.52 3.53 -4.79
C GLY A 244 7.69 2.70 -4.28
N VAL A 245 7.41 1.45 -3.93
CA VAL A 245 8.44 0.47 -3.57
C VAL A 245 8.79 -0.36 -4.79
N ASP A 246 9.99 -0.14 -5.32
CA ASP A 246 10.51 -0.92 -6.45
C ASP A 246 11.00 -2.30 -6.00
N GLY A 247 11.43 -2.41 -4.75
CA GLY A 247 11.87 -3.68 -4.18
C GLY A 247 12.29 -3.59 -2.72
N SER A 248 12.85 -4.69 -2.25
CA SER A 248 13.46 -4.82 -0.92
C SER A 248 14.46 -3.68 -0.66
N GLY A 249 14.11 -2.80 0.29
CA GLY A 249 14.95 -1.69 0.71
C GLY A 249 15.16 -0.59 -0.32
N VAL A 250 14.36 -0.51 -1.38
CA VAL A 250 14.41 0.59 -2.36
C VAL A 250 13.03 1.21 -2.53
N VAL A 251 12.95 2.50 -2.22
CA VAL A 251 11.75 3.32 -2.37
C VAL A 251 12.06 4.46 -3.33
N THR A 252 11.20 4.67 -4.31
CA THR A 252 11.37 5.71 -5.33
C THR A 252 10.33 6.80 -5.12
N ALA A 253 10.76 8.05 -5.21
CA ALA A 253 9.94 9.22 -5.00
C ALA A 253 9.97 10.11 -6.24
N GLY A 254 8.81 10.46 -6.80
CA GLY A 254 8.77 11.48 -7.84
C GLY A 254 9.13 12.85 -7.26
N GLU A 255 9.88 13.68 -8.00
CA GLU A 255 10.29 15.04 -7.56
C GLU A 255 9.12 15.87 -7.01
N GLY A 256 7.90 15.65 -7.52
CA GLY A 256 6.70 16.35 -7.09
C GLY A 256 6.40 16.25 -5.59
N ILE A 257 6.81 15.18 -4.92
CA ILE A 257 6.58 15.02 -3.47
C ILE A 257 7.45 16.00 -2.65
N PHE A 258 8.65 16.33 -3.13
CA PHE A 258 9.56 17.26 -2.48
C PHE A 258 9.22 18.73 -2.77
N LEU A 259 8.30 18.97 -3.70
CA LEU A 259 7.77 20.29 -4.04
C LEU A 259 6.41 20.57 -3.40
N LEU A 260 5.84 19.60 -2.66
CA LEU A 260 4.61 19.80 -1.91
C LEU A 260 4.79 20.91 -0.88
N ASN A 261 3.76 21.72 -0.66
CA ASN A 261 3.69 22.56 0.52
C ASN A 261 2.68 21.94 1.49
N PRO A 262 3.12 21.05 2.41
CA PRO A 262 2.22 20.38 3.33
C PRO A 262 1.80 21.29 4.50
N GLU A 263 1.80 22.61 4.30
CA GLU A 263 1.31 23.58 5.29
C GLU A 263 -0.20 23.71 5.11
N GLY A 264 -0.96 23.35 6.15
CA GLY A 264 -2.41 23.28 6.11
C GLY A 264 -3.00 22.63 7.36
N ASP A 265 -4.31 22.44 7.31
CA ASP A 265 -5.30 21.88 8.26
C ASP A 265 -4.98 20.52 8.94
N GLY A 266 -3.72 20.21 9.23
CA GLY A 266 -3.32 19.10 10.11
C GLY A 266 -3.19 17.73 9.43
N PHE A 267 -3.21 17.67 8.10
CA PHE A 267 -2.72 16.52 7.32
C PHE A 267 -1.25 16.74 6.92
N ASP A 268 -0.38 15.76 7.19
CA ASP A 268 1.05 15.81 6.90
C ASP A 268 1.38 14.78 5.81
N ALA A 269 0.86 15.04 4.61
CA ALA A 269 0.87 14.13 3.47
C ALA A 269 2.21 13.39 3.28
N ILE A 270 3.34 14.09 3.48
CA ILE A 270 4.67 13.50 3.35
C ILE A 270 4.91 12.41 4.40
N PHE A 271 4.59 12.68 5.67
CA PHE A 271 4.76 11.67 6.72
C PHE A 271 3.88 10.45 6.46
N GLU A 272 2.61 10.66 6.10
CA GLU A 272 1.64 9.58 5.89
C GLU A 272 1.95 8.74 4.64
N ILE A 273 2.34 9.37 3.53
CA ILE A 273 2.75 8.65 2.31
C ILE A 273 4.00 7.82 2.59
N VAL A 274 5.03 8.41 3.22
CA VAL A 274 6.25 7.65 3.58
C VAL A 274 5.90 6.48 4.50
N ALA A 275 4.98 6.67 5.46
CA ALA A 275 4.55 5.60 6.35
C ALA A 275 3.90 4.44 5.57
N HIS A 276 3.10 4.75 4.55
CA HIS A 276 2.50 3.74 3.65
C HIS A 276 3.56 2.99 2.84
N GLU A 277 4.47 3.70 2.17
CA GLU A 277 5.53 3.06 1.37
C GLU A 277 6.45 2.18 2.23
N MET A 278 6.76 2.62 3.45
CA MET A 278 7.53 1.81 4.39
C MET A 278 6.77 0.54 4.79
N GLY A 279 5.43 0.57 4.82
CA GLY A 279 4.60 -0.60 5.07
C GLY A 279 4.80 -1.70 4.02
N HIS A 280 5.04 -1.34 2.75
CA HIS A 280 5.28 -2.31 1.69
C HIS A 280 6.54 -3.17 1.90
N GLN A 281 7.47 -2.74 2.76
CA GLN A 281 8.63 -3.56 3.16
C GLN A 281 8.21 -4.83 3.92
N TRP A 282 7.02 -4.85 4.53
CA TRP A 282 6.38 -6.05 5.07
C TRP A 282 5.31 -6.58 4.09
N TRP A 283 4.49 -5.69 3.53
CA TRP A 283 3.32 -6.04 2.72
C TRP A 283 3.60 -5.92 1.21
N GLY A 284 3.89 -7.04 0.56
CA GLY A 284 4.32 -7.09 -0.84
C GLY A 284 5.79 -7.42 -1.01
N MET A 285 6.66 -7.06 -0.05
CA MET A 285 8.07 -7.47 -0.04
C MET A 285 8.31 -8.74 0.75
N GLN A 286 8.10 -8.74 2.08
CA GLN A 286 8.25 -9.95 2.89
C GLN A 286 7.07 -10.91 2.69
N LEU A 287 5.84 -10.40 2.80
CA LEU A 287 4.62 -11.15 2.53
C LEU A 287 4.21 -10.95 1.07
N LYS A 288 4.37 -11.98 0.24
CA LYS A 288 4.04 -11.90 -1.19
C LYS A 288 2.55 -12.20 -1.42
N PRO A 289 1.73 -11.25 -1.91
CA PRO A 289 0.35 -11.55 -2.24
C PRO A 289 0.27 -12.43 -3.49
N ALA A 290 -0.70 -13.34 -3.52
CA ALA A 290 -1.08 -14.02 -4.74
C ALA A 290 -1.66 -13.02 -5.74
N PHE A 291 -1.37 -13.20 -7.04
CA PHE A 291 -1.99 -12.43 -8.10
C PHE A 291 -3.42 -12.93 -8.37
N ALA A 292 -4.33 -12.61 -7.44
CA ALA A 292 -5.70 -13.06 -7.38
C ALA A 292 -6.61 -11.98 -6.74
N GLU A 293 -7.93 -12.19 -6.79
CA GLU A 293 -8.90 -11.38 -6.04
C GLU A 293 -8.45 -11.20 -4.57
N GLY A 294 -8.59 -9.99 -4.03
CA GLY A 294 -8.18 -9.67 -2.66
C GLY A 294 -6.66 -9.54 -2.46
N GLY A 295 -5.82 -9.79 -3.48
CA GLY A 295 -4.37 -9.59 -3.38
C GLY A 295 -3.98 -8.14 -3.03
N GLY A 296 -4.73 -7.16 -3.56
CA GLY A 296 -4.55 -5.74 -3.24
C GLY A 296 -4.91 -5.38 -1.79
N VAL A 297 -5.70 -6.20 -1.09
CA VAL A 297 -5.97 -6.00 0.34
C VAL A 297 -4.70 -6.30 1.15
N ILE A 298 -3.95 -7.31 0.76
CA ILE A 298 -2.68 -7.63 1.42
C ILE A 298 -1.66 -6.53 1.15
N SER A 299 -1.48 -6.06 -0.09
CA SER A 299 -0.44 -5.07 -0.39
C SER A 299 -0.83 -3.66 0.06
N GLU A 300 -2.00 -3.17 -0.32
CA GLU A 300 -2.39 -1.76 -0.13
C GLU A 300 -3.11 -1.53 1.19
N SER A 301 -4.09 -2.37 1.52
CA SER A 301 -4.90 -2.14 2.71
C SER A 301 -4.06 -2.26 3.99
N LEU A 302 -3.17 -3.25 4.06
CA LEU A 302 -2.28 -3.42 5.21
C LEU A 302 -1.23 -2.31 5.30
N ALA A 303 -0.70 -1.81 4.17
CA ALA A 303 0.24 -0.69 4.16
C ALA A 303 -0.41 0.60 4.69
N TRP A 304 -1.62 0.92 4.23
CA TRP A 304 -2.37 2.07 4.74
C TRP A 304 -2.87 1.89 6.17
N TYR A 305 -3.30 0.69 6.57
CA TYR A 305 -3.60 0.38 7.97
C TYR A 305 -2.38 0.62 8.87
N SER A 306 -1.20 0.16 8.43
CA SER A 306 0.05 0.36 9.17
C SER A 306 0.37 1.86 9.32
N ALA A 307 0.17 2.65 8.25
CA ALA A 307 0.34 4.10 8.29
C ALA A 307 -0.65 4.77 9.26
N MET A 308 -1.93 4.35 9.25
CA MET A 308 -2.95 4.86 10.18
C MET A 308 -2.56 4.59 11.64
N GLN A 309 -2.12 3.38 11.96
CA GLN A 309 -1.70 3.07 13.33
C GLN A 309 -0.42 3.81 13.71
N LEU A 310 0.53 3.99 12.78
CA LEU A 310 1.72 4.80 13.05
C LEU A 310 1.36 6.26 13.35
N VAL A 311 0.47 6.88 12.56
CA VAL A 311 -0.02 8.24 12.79
C VAL A 311 -0.68 8.35 14.14
N LYS A 312 -1.57 7.41 14.49
CA LYS A 312 -2.22 7.35 15.81
C LYS A 312 -1.20 7.28 16.94
N ASN A 313 -0.19 6.42 16.82
CA ASN A 313 0.85 6.22 17.84
C ASN A 313 1.78 7.43 17.99
N VAL A 314 2.15 8.09 16.89
CA VAL A 314 3.14 9.18 16.89
C VAL A 314 2.50 10.56 17.09
N LYS A 315 1.31 10.78 16.51
CA LYS A 315 0.66 12.10 16.41
C LYS A 315 -0.68 12.17 17.14
N GLY A 316 -1.23 11.03 17.60
CA GLY A 316 -2.47 10.97 18.36
C GLY A 316 -3.74 10.85 17.51
N ARG A 317 -4.89 10.71 18.18
CA ARG A 317 -6.19 10.44 17.55
C ARG A 317 -6.69 11.57 16.65
N GLU A 318 -6.49 12.84 17.03
CA GLU A 318 -6.92 13.97 16.19
C GLU A 318 -6.18 14.01 14.84
N ALA A 319 -4.88 13.71 14.84
CA ALA A 319 -4.11 13.61 13.59
C ALA A 319 -4.59 12.43 12.73
N LEU A 320 -4.87 11.27 13.34
CA LEU A 320 -5.48 10.15 12.64
C LEU A 320 -6.85 10.51 12.05
N ARG A 321 -7.70 11.22 12.80
CA ARG A 321 -9.01 11.66 12.31
C ARG A 321 -8.89 12.52 11.06
N ARG A 322 -7.98 13.50 11.06
CA ARG A 322 -7.71 14.35 9.88
C ARG A 322 -7.20 13.54 8.70
N PHE A 323 -6.29 12.60 8.96
CA PHE A 323 -5.79 11.68 7.94
C PHE A 323 -6.91 10.81 7.35
N MET A 324 -7.78 10.25 8.19
CA MET A 324 -8.94 9.48 7.73
C MET A 324 -9.90 10.37 6.93
N SER A 325 -10.27 11.55 7.40
CA SER A 325 -11.17 12.45 6.65
C SER A 325 -10.64 12.72 5.23
N PHE A 326 -9.33 13.00 5.08
CA PHE A 326 -8.68 13.11 3.76
C PHE A 326 -8.74 11.79 2.96
N MET A 327 -8.50 10.66 3.61
CA MET A 327 -8.56 9.34 2.97
C MET A 327 -9.98 8.94 2.54
N ARG A 328 -11.05 9.55 3.07
CA ARG A 328 -12.43 9.32 2.60
C ARG A 328 -12.76 10.07 1.34
N GLU A 329 -11.96 11.08 0.96
CA GLU A 329 -12.23 11.86 -0.24
C GLU A 329 -12.25 10.96 -1.49
N PRO A 330 -13.30 11.06 -2.33
CA PRO A 330 -13.51 10.18 -3.48
C PRO A 330 -12.57 10.50 -4.65
N ASN A 331 -11.67 11.47 -4.54
CA ASN A 331 -10.73 11.81 -5.61
C ASN A 331 -9.30 11.38 -5.21
N PRO A 332 -8.51 10.76 -6.10
CA PRO A 332 -8.81 10.39 -7.49
C PRO A 332 -9.56 9.05 -7.64
N TRP A 333 -9.78 8.32 -6.55
CA TRP A 333 -10.42 7.01 -6.56
C TRP A 333 -11.85 7.12 -6.03
N PRO A 334 -12.87 7.27 -6.89
CA PRO A 334 -14.25 7.33 -6.42
C PRO A 334 -14.74 5.95 -6.00
N PRO A 335 -15.82 5.85 -5.18
CA PRO A 335 -16.44 4.58 -4.86
C PRO A 335 -16.80 3.78 -6.11
N ILE A 336 -16.16 2.61 -6.28
CA ILE A 336 -16.49 1.67 -7.36
C ILE A 336 -17.40 0.62 -6.73
N ARG A 337 -18.69 0.69 -7.06
CA ARG A 337 -19.71 -0.23 -6.53
C ARG A 337 -19.68 -1.57 -7.29
N THR A 338 -18.59 -2.32 -7.12
CA THR A 338 -18.46 -3.68 -7.69
C THR A 338 -19.38 -4.70 -7.04
N GLY A 339 -19.88 -4.38 -5.83
CA GLY A 339 -20.69 -5.29 -5.03
C GLY A 339 -19.89 -6.46 -4.43
N LEU A 340 -18.57 -6.47 -4.62
CA LEU A 340 -17.71 -7.52 -4.09
C LEU A 340 -17.36 -7.23 -2.62
N PRO A 341 -17.29 -8.26 -1.78
CA PRO A 341 -16.77 -8.12 -0.42
C PRO A 341 -15.27 -7.81 -0.45
N LEU A 342 -14.74 -7.28 0.66
CA LEU A 342 -13.33 -6.88 0.75
C LEU A 342 -12.38 -8.05 0.51
N LEU A 343 -12.72 -9.27 0.95
CA LEU A 343 -11.92 -10.48 0.65
C LEU A 343 -11.74 -10.74 -0.85
N ARG A 344 -12.59 -10.19 -1.70
CA ARG A 344 -12.54 -10.33 -3.16
C ARG A 344 -12.31 -9.01 -3.87
N ALA A 345 -11.81 -8.00 -3.17
CA ALA A 345 -11.55 -6.68 -3.73
C ALA A 345 -10.64 -6.76 -4.97
N MET A 346 -11.05 -6.07 -6.03
CA MET A 346 -10.33 -5.99 -7.30
C MET A 346 -10.07 -4.55 -7.75
N ASP A 347 -10.59 -3.57 -7.00
CA ASP A 347 -10.59 -2.18 -7.38
C ASP A 347 -9.80 -1.29 -6.40
N PRO A 348 -9.25 -0.15 -6.86
CA PRO A 348 -8.49 0.74 -6.00
C PRO A 348 -9.29 1.31 -4.82
N TRP A 349 -10.60 1.50 -4.95
CA TRP A 349 -11.40 2.03 -3.85
C TRP A 349 -11.42 1.07 -2.67
N ALA A 350 -11.70 -0.21 -2.91
CA ALA A 350 -11.70 -1.23 -1.87
C ALA A 350 -10.31 -1.42 -1.24
N ASN A 351 -9.25 -1.41 -2.06
CA ASN A 351 -7.87 -1.65 -1.60
C ASN A 351 -7.26 -0.44 -0.86
N TYR A 352 -7.48 0.79 -1.33
CA TYR A 352 -6.85 1.99 -0.75
C TYR A 352 -7.73 2.71 0.26
N ARG A 353 -9.05 2.52 0.19
CA ARG A 353 -10.03 3.24 1.02
C ARG A 353 -10.74 2.28 1.96
N LYS A 354 -11.65 1.42 1.50
CA LYS A 354 -12.48 0.58 2.41
C LYS A 354 -11.63 -0.34 3.31
N GLY A 355 -10.61 -0.97 2.75
CA GLY A 355 -9.78 -1.96 3.44
C GLY A 355 -9.09 -1.44 4.70
N PRO A 356 -8.26 -0.39 4.62
CA PRO A 356 -7.57 0.18 5.80
C PRO A 356 -8.52 0.51 6.96
N TYR A 357 -9.72 1.00 6.64
CA TYR A 357 -10.74 1.34 7.64
C TYR A 357 -11.32 0.09 8.28
N ALA A 358 -11.55 -0.97 7.51
CA ALA A 358 -11.99 -2.25 8.08
C ALA A 358 -10.97 -2.79 9.09
N PHE A 359 -9.67 -2.74 8.78
CA PHE A 359 -8.64 -3.13 9.75
C PHE A 359 -8.57 -2.18 10.95
N HIS A 360 -8.69 -0.86 10.72
CA HIS A 360 -8.69 0.12 11.80
C HIS A 360 -9.88 -0.08 12.75
N ALA A 361 -11.09 -0.21 12.21
CA ALA A 361 -12.29 -0.53 12.95
C ALA A 361 -12.12 -1.83 13.75
N LEU A 362 -11.68 -2.92 13.11
CA LEU A 362 -11.41 -4.17 13.80
C LEU A 362 -10.44 -3.97 14.97
N SER A 363 -9.37 -3.18 14.78
CA SER A 363 -8.39 -2.89 15.84
C SER A 363 -8.97 -2.11 17.02
N GLU A 364 -9.87 -1.16 16.80
CA GLU A 364 -10.58 -0.44 17.87
C GLU A 364 -11.63 -1.34 18.57
N TYR A 365 -12.06 -2.43 17.92
CA TYR A 365 -13.04 -3.36 18.47
C TYR A 365 -12.44 -4.51 19.27
N ILE A 366 -11.37 -5.13 18.77
CA ILE A 366 -10.79 -6.32 19.40
C ILE A 366 -9.39 -6.06 20.00
N GLY A 367 -8.86 -4.86 19.82
CA GLY A 367 -7.52 -4.45 20.25
C GLY A 367 -6.48 -4.54 19.13
N GLU A 368 -5.67 -3.49 19.02
CA GLU A 368 -4.58 -3.37 18.05
C GLU A 368 -3.57 -4.52 18.16
N ASP A 369 -3.20 -4.91 19.38
CA ASP A 369 -2.27 -6.03 19.62
C ASP A 369 -2.76 -7.35 19.02
N ARG A 370 -4.08 -7.62 19.05
CA ARG A 370 -4.66 -8.85 18.50
C ARG A 370 -4.60 -8.85 16.98
N VAL A 371 -4.99 -7.74 16.35
CA VAL A 371 -4.93 -7.59 14.89
C VAL A 371 -3.48 -7.69 14.43
N ASN A 372 -2.55 -6.96 15.06
CA ASN A 372 -1.14 -7.00 14.69
C ASN A 372 -0.50 -8.38 14.93
N ALA A 373 -0.92 -9.11 15.96
CA ALA A 373 -0.48 -10.49 16.17
C ALA A 373 -0.94 -11.43 15.04
N ALA A 374 -2.18 -11.28 14.54
CA ALA A 374 -2.66 -12.02 13.37
C ALA A 374 -1.86 -11.70 12.11
N LEU A 375 -1.54 -10.42 11.88
CA LEU A 375 -0.72 -10.00 10.73
C LEU A 375 0.70 -10.56 10.80
N ARG A 376 1.31 -10.56 11.99
CA ARG A 376 2.62 -11.17 12.23
C ARG A 376 2.60 -12.68 11.97
N SER A 377 1.59 -13.37 12.48
CA SER A 377 1.38 -14.80 12.25
C SER A 377 1.22 -15.13 10.76
N LEU A 378 0.49 -14.31 10.00
CA LEU A 378 0.37 -14.47 8.55
C LEU A 378 1.73 -14.37 7.86
N LEU A 379 2.53 -13.35 8.21
CA LEU A 379 3.86 -13.13 7.64
C LEU A 379 4.78 -14.33 7.89
N GLU A 380 4.78 -14.87 9.11
CA GLU A 380 5.56 -16.05 9.48
C GLU A 380 5.12 -17.31 8.72
N LYS A 381 3.80 -17.58 8.65
CA LYS A 381 3.24 -18.77 7.99
C LYS A 381 3.40 -18.76 6.46
N LYS A 382 3.44 -17.57 5.86
CA LYS A 382 3.52 -17.37 4.40
C LYS A 382 4.89 -16.82 3.96
N ALA A 383 5.94 -17.02 4.76
CA ALA A 383 7.28 -16.52 4.44
C ALA A 383 7.85 -17.06 3.10
N THR A 384 7.41 -18.25 2.66
CA THR A 384 7.90 -18.91 1.43
C THR A 384 6.81 -19.17 0.38
N SER A 385 5.55 -18.80 0.66
CA SER A 385 4.42 -19.05 -0.23
C SER A 385 3.58 -17.79 -0.43
N LEU A 386 2.77 -17.78 -1.48
CA LEU A 386 1.87 -16.67 -1.73
C LEU A 386 0.75 -16.63 -0.67
N ALA A 387 0.44 -15.42 -0.22
CA ALA A 387 -0.67 -15.15 0.69
C ALA A 387 -1.92 -14.74 -0.08
N THR A 388 -3.07 -15.25 0.35
CA THR A 388 -4.39 -14.83 -0.13
C THR A 388 -5.13 -14.05 0.95
N SER A 389 -6.12 -13.24 0.55
CA SER A 389 -7.00 -12.58 1.52
C SER A 389 -7.77 -13.58 2.40
N LEU A 390 -7.97 -14.83 1.94
CA LEU A 390 -8.52 -15.91 2.76
C LEU A 390 -7.54 -16.38 3.84
N ASP A 391 -6.24 -16.44 3.55
CA ASP A 391 -5.23 -16.74 4.58
C ASP A 391 -5.22 -15.64 5.64
N LEU A 392 -5.24 -14.38 5.21
CA LEU A 392 -5.38 -13.23 6.11
C LEU A 392 -6.64 -13.32 6.98
N TYR A 393 -7.78 -13.62 6.37
CA TYR A 393 -9.05 -13.74 7.08
C TYR A 393 -9.02 -14.82 8.16
N ARG A 394 -8.40 -15.98 7.88
CA ARG A 394 -8.24 -17.06 8.87
C ARG A 394 -7.41 -16.62 10.08
N GLU A 395 -6.34 -15.85 9.86
CA GLU A 395 -5.54 -15.32 10.97
C GLU A 395 -6.34 -14.31 11.80
N LEU A 396 -7.16 -13.47 11.18
CA LEU A 396 -8.06 -12.55 11.90
C LEU A 396 -9.13 -13.31 12.68
N GLN A 397 -9.72 -14.36 12.09
CA GLN A 397 -10.70 -15.23 12.77
C GLN A 397 -10.10 -15.91 14.01
N ALA A 398 -8.82 -16.29 13.95
CA ALA A 398 -8.15 -16.96 15.06
C ALA A 398 -7.96 -16.05 16.30
N VAL A 399 -7.91 -14.73 16.12
CA VAL A 399 -7.72 -13.75 17.20
C VAL A 399 -9.00 -13.01 17.60
N ALA A 400 -10.05 -13.10 16.77
CA ALA A 400 -11.32 -12.47 17.02
C ALA A 400 -12.12 -13.25 18.09
N PRO A 401 -12.58 -12.59 19.18
CA PRO A 401 -13.49 -13.23 20.12
C PRO A 401 -14.86 -13.52 19.48
N ASP A 402 -15.63 -14.43 20.08
CA ASP A 402 -16.97 -14.80 19.58
C ASP A 402 -17.89 -13.59 19.40
N SER A 403 -17.79 -12.60 20.30
CA SER A 403 -18.54 -11.35 20.26
C SER A 403 -18.24 -10.47 19.04
N ALA A 404 -17.11 -10.68 18.37
CA ALA A 404 -16.67 -9.90 17.20
C ALA A 404 -16.84 -10.65 15.88
N ARG A 405 -17.31 -11.91 15.88
CA ARG A 405 -17.44 -12.71 14.65
C ARG A 405 -18.37 -12.07 13.62
N SER A 406 -19.50 -11.50 14.05
CA SER A 406 -20.43 -10.81 13.15
C SER A 406 -19.78 -9.59 12.51
N LEU A 407 -19.08 -8.77 13.31
CA LEU A 407 -18.36 -7.62 12.81
C LEU A 407 -17.28 -8.03 11.81
N LEU A 408 -16.53 -9.08 12.11
CA LEU A 408 -15.48 -9.60 11.22
C LEU A 408 -16.07 -10.07 9.87
N HIS A 409 -17.19 -10.78 9.90
CA HIS A 409 -17.92 -11.15 8.68
C HIS A 409 -18.31 -9.90 7.87
N ASP A 410 -18.92 -8.92 8.52
CA ASP A 410 -19.46 -7.74 7.84
C ASP A 410 -18.37 -6.81 7.27
N LEU A 411 -17.22 -6.75 7.93
CA LEU A 411 -16.08 -5.96 7.48
C LEU A 411 -15.37 -6.58 6.26
N PHE A 412 -15.31 -7.91 6.18
CA PHE A 412 -14.44 -8.61 5.23
C PHE A 412 -15.19 -9.48 4.23
N GLU A 413 -16.10 -10.33 4.72
CA GLU A 413 -16.74 -11.41 3.96
C GLU A 413 -18.01 -10.97 3.23
N ALA A 414 -18.68 -9.93 3.73
CA ALA A 414 -19.82 -9.29 3.09
C ALA A 414 -19.52 -7.85 2.65
N ASN A 415 -20.28 -7.35 1.67
CA ASN A 415 -20.22 -5.95 1.29
C ASN A 415 -21.29 -5.15 2.05
N ILE A 416 -20.98 -4.83 3.31
CA ILE A 416 -21.88 -4.10 4.21
C ILE A 416 -21.61 -2.59 4.15
N ILE A 417 -22.69 -1.82 4.29
CA ILE A 417 -22.71 -0.38 4.52
C ILE A 417 -23.57 -0.11 5.76
N TRP A 418 -23.00 0.57 6.75
CA TRP A 418 -23.72 1.12 7.90
C TRP A 418 -24.03 2.60 7.65
N MET A 419 -25.16 3.06 8.17
CA MET A 419 -25.55 4.47 8.17
C MET A 419 -26.06 4.80 9.57
N PHE A 420 -25.46 5.79 10.21
CA PHE A 420 -25.74 6.20 11.58
C PHE A 420 -25.92 7.71 11.66
N ASP A 421 -27.09 8.15 12.11
CA ASP A 421 -27.44 9.57 12.17
C ASP A 421 -27.85 9.92 13.61
N THR A 422 -27.28 11.00 14.15
CA THR A 422 -27.79 11.63 15.37
C THR A 422 -28.77 12.72 14.99
N LYS A 423 -30.08 12.47 15.15
CA LYS A 423 -31.11 13.44 14.81
C LYS A 423 -31.13 14.62 15.78
N HIS A 424 -31.04 14.32 17.07
CA HIS A 424 -31.12 15.33 18.13
C HIS A 424 -30.20 14.99 19.31
N ALA A 425 -29.60 16.03 19.90
CA ALA A 425 -28.79 15.93 21.09
C ALA A 425 -29.16 17.03 22.09
N THR A 426 -29.54 16.66 23.30
CA THR A 426 -29.94 17.59 24.37
C THR A 426 -29.28 17.24 25.69
N ALA A 427 -29.10 18.22 26.57
CA ALA A 427 -28.59 17.96 27.91
C ALA A 427 -29.24 18.84 28.98
N VAL A 428 -29.39 18.28 30.16
CA VAL A 428 -29.93 18.94 31.35
C VAL A 428 -28.95 18.73 32.51
N GLN A 429 -28.66 19.80 33.25
CA GLN A 429 -27.85 19.68 34.46
C GLN A 429 -28.68 19.07 35.58
N THR A 430 -28.13 18.08 36.27
CA THR A 430 -28.73 17.45 37.45
C THR A 430 -28.50 18.32 38.69
N GLU A 431 -29.29 18.11 39.75
CA GLU A 431 -29.04 18.76 41.04
C GLU A 431 -27.64 18.50 41.62
N ALA A 432 -27.05 17.34 41.30
CA ALA A 432 -25.70 16.97 41.72
C ALA A 432 -24.58 17.65 40.89
N GLY A 433 -24.94 18.45 39.88
CA GLY A 433 -24.01 19.20 39.03
C GLY A 433 -23.49 18.45 37.80
N SER A 434 -23.77 17.14 37.68
CA SER A 434 -23.54 16.36 36.47
C SER A 434 -24.56 16.71 35.37
N TRP A 435 -24.40 16.17 34.17
CA TRP A 435 -25.28 16.43 33.04
C TRP A 435 -25.89 15.13 32.53
N GLU A 436 -27.22 15.06 32.48
CA GLU A 436 -27.98 14.03 31.77
C GLU A 436 -28.07 14.44 30.30
N VAL A 437 -27.52 13.62 29.40
CA VAL A 437 -27.49 13.84 27.96
C VAL A 437 -28.41 12.83 27.30
N THR A 438 -29.30 13.33 26.44
CA THR A 438 -30.23 12.52 25.64
C THR A 438 -29.89 12.68 24.17
N LEU A 439 -29.63 11.55 23.50
CA LEU A 439 -29.30 11.46 22.09
C LEU A 439 -30.38 10.65 21.38
N ASP A 440 -31.05 11.25 20.39
CA ASP A 440 -31.94 10.54 19.48
C ASP A 440 -31.16 10.17 18.24
N VAL A 441 -30.95 8.88 18.02
CA VAL A 441 -30.12 8.34 16.94
C VAL A 441 -30.96 7.43 16.04
N GLU A 442 -30.55 7.30 14.79
CA GLU A 442 -31.12 6.38 13.81
C GLU A 442 -30.01 5.52 13.21
N ALA A 443 -30.27 4.22 13.05
CA ALA A 443 -29.30 3.30 12.50
C ALA A 443 -29.89 2.42 11.40
N ARG A 444 -29.15 2.26 10.30
CA ARG A 444 -29.49 1.39 9.18
C ARG A 444 -28.26 0.61 8.72
N LYS A 445 -28.50 -0.57 8.16
CA LYS A 445 -27.47 -1.45 7.60
C LYS A 445 -27.99 -2.07 6.33
N VAL A 446 -27.17 -2.05 5.28
CA VAL A 446 -27.49 -2.70 4.01
C VAL A 446 -26.34 -3.62 3.57
N ALA A 447 -26.69 -4.71 2.91
CA ALA A 447 -25.77 -5.52 2.13
C ALA A 447 -25.96 -5.22 0.65
N THR A 448 -24.88 -4.90 -0.05
CA THR A 448 -24.90 -4.63 -1.49
C THR A 448 -24.36 -5.84 -2.26
N ASP A 449 -25.16 -6.41 -3.15
CA ASP A 449 -24.73 -7.54 -3.98
C ASP A 449 -23.89 -7.11 -5.21
N SER A 450 -23.38 -8.09 -5.97
CA SER A 450 -22.57 -7.85 -7.19
C SER A 450 -23.33 -7.16 -8.34
N ALA A 451 -24.66 -7.08 -8.28
CA ALA A 451 -25.48 -6.32 -9.23
C ALA A 451 -25.69 -4.87 -8.76
N GLY A 452 -25.19 -4.51 -7.57
CA GLY A 452 -25.37 -3.21 -6.96
C GLY A 452 -26.74 -3.03 -6.30
N VAL A 453 -27.44 -4.14 -6.01
CA VAL A 453 -28.73 -4.11 -5.32
C VAL A 453 -28.49 -4.13 -3.82
N ASP A 454 -29.07 -3.14 -3.13
CA ASP A 454 -29.02 -3.03 -1.68
C ASP A 454 -30.17 -3.81 -1.04
N MET A 455 -29.83 -4.66 -0.07
CA MET A 455 -30.77 -5.37 0.78
C MET A 455 -30.64 -4.88 2.22
N GLU A 456 -31.74 -4.41 2.80
CA GLU A 456 -31.76 -3.95 4.19
C GLU A 456 -31.59 -5.12 5.16
N LEU A 457 -30.71 -4.93 6.14
CA LEU A 457 -30.38 -5.90 7.17
C LEU A 457 -30.71 -5.31 8.55
N PRO A 458 -31.03 -6.17 9.55
CA PRO A 458 -31.13 -5.71 10.92
C PRO A 458 -29.76 -5.20 11.40
N VAL A 459 -29.79 -4.07 12.09
CA VAL A 459 -28.67 -3.55 12.89
C VAL A 459 -28.74 -4.25 14.24
N ASP A 460 -27.63 -4.87 14.64
CA ASP A 460 -27.41 -5.47 15.95
C ASP A 460 -25.91 -5.44 16.23
N GLU A 461 -25.37 -4.23 16.36
CA GLU A 461 -23.94 -3.95 16.52
C GLU A 461 -23.66 -3.24 17.83
N TRP A 462 -22.48 -3.48 18.39
CA TRP A 462 -21.93 -2.58 19.39
C TRP A 462 -21.37 -1.36 18.65
N VAL A 463 -21.85 -0.15 18.96
CA VAL A 463 -21.39 1.09 18.32
C VAL A 463 -21.05 2.10 19.42
N GLU A 464 -19.99 2.87 19.22
CA GLU A 464 -19.60 3.90 20.18
C GLU A 464 -20.63 5.03 20.23
N ILE A 465 -20.99 5.42 21.45
CA ILE A 465 -21.72 6.66 21.73
C ILE A 465 -20.75 7.61 22.39
N GLY A 466 -20.60 8.79 21.79
CA GLY A 466 -19.67 9.81 22.22
C GLY A 466 -20.37 11.06 22.76
N VAL A 467 -19.85 11.62 23.84
CA VAL A 467 -20.18 12.97 24.33
C VAL A 467 -18.88 13.70 24.62
N PHE A 468 -18.77 14.93 24.12
CA PHE A 468 -17.54 15.72 24.13
C PHE A 468 -17.78 17.10 24.73
N ALA A 469 -16.74 17.63 25.37
CA ALA A 469 -16.67 19.03 25.79
C ALA A 469 -16.53 19.95 24.57
N ALA A 470 -16.53 21.26 24.80
CA ALA A 470 -16.29 22.21 23.72
C ALA A 470 -14.90 21.99 23.11
N ALA A 471 -14.83 21.93 21.77
CA ALA A 471 -13.58 21.75 21.05
C ALA A 471 -12.65 22.97 21.22
N GLY A 472 -11.37 22.70 21.51
CA GLY A 472 -10.33 23.70 21.49
C GLY A 472 -9.95 24.14 20.07
N PRO A 473 -9.08 25.18 19.94
CA PRO A 473 -8.56 25.58 18.63
C PRO A 473 -7.86 24.41 17.93
N GLY A 474 -8.35 24.02 16.76
CA GLY A 474 -7.77 22.91 15.99
C GLY A 474 -8.24 21.51 16.43
N GLU A 475 -9.25 21.38 17.27
CA GLU A 475 -9.91 20.09 17.56
C GLU A 475 -11.25 20.00 16.81
N VAL A 476 -11.66 18.79 16.42
CA VAL A 476 -12.95 18.58 15.75
C VAL A 476 -14.07 18.26 16.75
N LEU A 477 -13.80 17.38 17.72
CA LEU A 477 -14.80 16.92 18.70
C LEU A 477 -14.68 17.61 20.05
N GLY A 478 -13.46 17.86 20.53
CA GLY A 478 -13.16 18.28 21.89
C GLY A 478 -12.82 17.12 22.82
N GLN A 479 -12.49 17.41 24.07
CA GLN A 479 -12.15 16.38 25.05
C GLN A 479 -13.34 15.41 25.25
N PRO A 480 -13.13 14.08 25.18
CA PRO A 480 -14.18 13.11 25.45
C PRO A 480 -14.60 13.18 26.92
N LEU A 481 -15.91 13.32 27.14
CA LEU A 481 -16.56 13.21 28.44
C LEU A 481 -17.15 11.82 28.66
N TYR A 482 -17.54 11.17 27.57
CA TYR A 482 -18.06 9.80 27.54
C TYR A 482 -17.80 9.20 26.16
N VAL A 483 -17.20 8.02 26.10
CA VAL A 483 -17.11 7.21 24.88
C VAL A 483 -17.21 5.75 25.31
N GLU A 484 -18.37 5.15 25.09
CA GLU A 484 -18.60 3.73 25.37
C GLU A 484 -19.44 3.08 24.28
N LYS A 485 -19.33 1.76 24.16
CA LYS A 485 -20.09 1.00 23.17
C LYS A 485 -21.48 0.66 23.71
N HIS A 486 -22.51 1.00 22.93
CA HIS A 486 -23.90 0.65 23.17
C HIS A 486 -24.36 -0.36 22.12
N ARG A 487 -25.33 -1.21 22.48
CA ARG A 487 -25.96 -2.12 21.53
C ARG A 487 -27.01 -1.36 20.72
N ILE A 488 -26.78 -1.18 19.43
CA ILE A 488 -27.61 -0.39 18.52
C ILE A 488 -28.52 -1.30 17.71
N ARG A 489 -29.77 -0.86 17.46
CA ARG A 489 -30.80 -1.57 16.69
C ARG A 489 -31.28 -0.73 15.53
N SER A 490 -31.96 -1.36 14.57
CA SER A 490 -32.48 -0.69 13.38
C SER A 490 -33.50 0.40 13.72
N GLY A 491 -33.43 1.51 12.98
CA GLY A 491 -34.36 2.63 13.08
C GLY A 491 -34.07 3.59 14.24
N PRO A 492 -35.02 4.48 14.55
CA PRO A 492 -34.85 5.50 15.59
C PRO A 492 -34.83 4.90 17.01
N GLN A 493 -33.94 5.41 17.85
CA GLN A 493 -33.86 5.06 19.28
C GLN A 493 -33.21 6.18 20.11
N THR A 494 -33.58 6.26 21.38
CA THR A 494 -33.07 7.25 22.33
C THR A 494 -32.05 6.62 23.27
N ILE A 495 -30.89 7.28 23.43
CA ILE A 495 -29.81 6.88 24.32
C ILE A 495 -29.63 7.99 25.36
N MET A 496 -29.58 7.59 26.63
CA MET A 496 -29.36 8.51 27.75
C MET A 496 -28.07 8.15 28.47
N VAL A 497 -27.21 9.16 28.70
CA VAL A 497 -25.95 9.00 29.41
C VAL A 497 -25.74 10.15 30.39
N THR A 498 -24.96 9.92 31.44
CA THR A 498 -24.60 10.96 32.41
C THR A 498 -23.13 11.30 32.29
N VAL A 499 -22.81 12.59 32.21
CA VAL A 499 -21.43 13.07 32.10
C VAL A 499 -21.08 14.05 33.22
N PRO A 500 -19.81 14.05 33.69
CA PRO A 500 -19.39 14.84 34.85
C PRO A 500 -19.22 16.34 34.57
N HIS A 501 -19.01 16.71 33.30
CA HIS A 501 -18.73 18.08 32.89
C HIS A 501 -19.71 18.54 31.82
N ARG A 502 -19.77 19.86 31.58
CA ARG A 502 -20.68 20.46 30.61
C ARG A 502 -20.43 19.91 29.20
N PRO A 503 -21.42 19.25 28.57
CA PRO A 503 -21.27 18.72 27.22
C PRO A 503 -21.52 19.81 26.17
N ALA A 504 -20.91 19.64 25.00
CA ALA A 504 -21.06 20.54 23.86
C ALA A 504 -21.51 19.84 22.58
N ARG A 505 -21.06 18.60 22.34
CA ARG A 505 -21.45 17.78 21.19
C ARG A 505 -21.57 16.32 21.57
N GLY A 506 -22.37 15.54 20.85
CA GLY A 506 -22.46 14.11 21.07
C GLY A 506 -23.28 13.40 19.99
N GLY A 507 -23.22 12.07 20.00
CA GLY A 507 -23.89 11.24 19.00
C GLY A 507 -23.32 9.83 18.89
N ILE A 508 -23.70 9.14 17.82
CA ILE A 508 -23.35 7.76 17.49
C ILE A 508 -22.13 7.69 16.55
N ASP A 509 -21.29 6.67 16.70
CA ASP A 509 -20.06 6.43 15.92
C ASP A 509 -19.18 7.69 15.75
N PRO A 510 -18.78 8.35 16.86
CA PRO A 510 -18.11 9.65 16.81
C PRO A 510 -16.80 9.68 16.03
N TYR A 511 -16.15 8.53 15.86
CA TYR A 511 -14.89 8.39 15.13
C TYR A 511 -15.06 7.73 13.75
N ASN A 512 -16.30 7.52 13.30
CA ASN A 512 -16.63 6.93 12.00
C ASN A 512 -15.94 5.57 11.81
N LEU A 513 -16.02 4.69 12.81
CA LEU A 513 -15.41 3.37 12.76
C LEU A 513 -16.15 2.43 11.80
N LEU A 514 -17.48 2.53 11.74
CA LEU A 514 -18.32 1.67 10.90
C LEU A 514 -19.02 2.48 9.80
N ASP A 515 -19.55 3.65 10.15
CA ASP A 515 -20.17 4.53 9.17
C ASP A 515 -19.11 5.14 8.25
N TRP A 516 -19.35 5.02 6.95
CA TRP A 516 -18.45 5.60 5.97
C TRP A 516 -18.66 7.11 5.80
N GLU A 517 -19.92 7.54 5.84
CA GLU A 517 -20.28 8.93 5.58
C GLU A 517 -19.97 9.77 6.82
N GLU A 518 -19.45 10.98 6.59
CA GLU A 518 -19.20 11.95 7.65
C GLU A 518 -20.27 13.04 7.58
N GLY A 519 -20.76 13.48 8.73
CA GLY A 519 -21.47 14.77 8.84
C GLY A 519 -22.75 14.75 9.68
N ASP A 520 -23.35 13.59 9.91
CA ASP A 520 -24.62 13.40 10.62
C ASP A 520 -24.47 12.56 11.91
N ASN A 521 -23.32 11.92 12.11
CA ASN A 521 -23.04 11.13 13.30
C ASN A 521 -23.02 11.94 14.60
N ILE A 522 -22.65 13.24 14.57
CA ILE A 522 -22.41 14.06 15.78
C ILE A 522 -23.04 15.45 15.70
N GLU A 523 -23.94 15.73 16.64
CA GLU A 523 -24.68 16.99 16.73
C GLU A 523 -24.21 17.91 17.88
N PRO A 524 -24.36 19.23 17.74
CA PRO A 524 -24.29 20.15 18.88
C PRO A 524 -25.39 19.85 19.92
N ILE A 525 -24.99 19.79 21.19
CA ILE A 525 -25.90 19.52 22.29
C ILE A 525 -26.63 20.80 22.70
N LYS A 526 -27.96 20.77 22.64
CA LYS A 526 -28.82 21.87 23.11
C LYS A 526 -29.08 21.73 24.60
N LEU A 527 -28.73 22.75 25.38
CA LEU A 527 -28.94 22.74 26.83
C LEU A 527 -30.39 23.10 27.17
N GLY A 528 -31.05 22.28 27.97
CA GLY A 528 -32.38 22.56 28.51
C GLY A 528 -32.35 23.65 29.59
N THR A 529 -33.44 24.39 29.72
CA THR A 529 -33.55 25.57 30.61
C THR A 529 -33.99 25.25 32.04
N GLY A 530 -33.79 24.03 32.54
CA GLY A 530 -34.14 23.66 33.91
C GLY A 530 -33.18 22.62 34.49
N THR A 531 -32.96 22.63 35.80
CA THR A 531 -32.32 21.54 36.54
C THR A 531 -33.32 20.43 36.80
N ARG A 532 -32.91 19.17 36.61
CA ARG A 532 -33.74 17.99 36.84
C ARG A 532 -33.31 17.22 38.07
#